data_AF-A0AAX3SGS2-F1
#
_entry.id   AF-A0AAX3SGS2-F1
#
_cell.length_a   1.000
_cell.length_b   1.000
_cell.length_c   1.000
_cell.angle_alpha   90.00
_cell.angle_beta   90.00
_cell.angle_gamma   90.00
#
_symmetry.space_group_name_H-M   'P 1'
#
loop_
_entity.id
_entity.type
_entity.pdbx_description
1 polymer ?
#
loop_
_entity_poly.entity_id
_entity_poly.type
_entity_poly.pdbx_seq_one_letter_code
_entity_poly.pdbx_strand_id
1 'polypeptide(L)'
;MNSATRVKYIASHFSALPHDNPQIDGWKAFLNLPANTGADQVEESVIHALRALGTELRSIEAKARSVGVPDDCYKHILAGISKSLSTKFLHLPWKNSHGGVSPPEVRMCLSWLSWALSQFSEEAIDENELIDLLGVISEQEKLLSSTQMPSGLRELLEGQLVELRAAIAMYQINGSKPIVDAVNKQCGEMRNASPDLVQEVANGSEEAKTALAKGMELISKSAKIAESGSKIFKFGKDVYELGSAGWRMFGQNVLTSTGN
;
A
#
# COMPACT_ATOMS: atom_id res chain seq x y z
N MET A 1 -13.68 7.34 -1.81
CA MET A 1 -14.00 6.57 -0.59
C MET A 1 -13.39 7.25 0.65
N ASN A 2 -14.04 7.24 1.81
CA ASN A 2 -13.43 7.73 3.07
C ASN A 2 -13.07 6.56 4.03
N SER A 3 -12.36 6.88 5.11
CA SER A 3 -11.92 5.91 6.11
C SER A 3 -13.05 5.05 6.69
N ALA A 4 -14.20 5.65 7.01
CA ALA A 4 -15.34 4.90 7.56
C ALA A 4 -15.93 3.95 6.51
N THR A 5 -15.97 4.36 5.24
CA THR A 5 -16.36 3.46 4.15
C THR A 5 -15.42 2.24 4.08
N ARG A 6 -14.09 2.44 4.12
CA ARG A 6 -13.10 1.35 4.10
C ARG A 6 -13.24 0.40 5.27
N VAL A 7 -13.37 0.94 6.49
CA VAL A 7 -13.61 0.12 7.70
C VAL A 7 -14.93 -0.65 7.59
N LYS A 8 -15.98 -0.07 6.98
CA LYS A 8 -17.23 -0.78 6.69
C LYS A 8 -17.03 -1.97 5.76
N TYR A 9 -16.22 -1.84 4.71
CA TYR A 9 -15.88 -2.96 3.84
C TYR A 9 -15.15 -4.07 4.61
N ILE A 10 -14.15 -3.72 5.44
CA ILE A 10 -13.44 -4.68 6.29
C ILE A 10 -14.43 -5.40 7.23
N ALA A 11 -15.26 -4.64 7.94
CA ALA A 11 -16.24 -5.20 8.86
C ALA A 11 -17.25 -6.14 8.14
N SER A 12 -17.62 -5.81 6.90
CA SER A 12 -18.54 -6.64 6.10
C SER A 12 -17.89 -7.94 5.65
N HIS A 13 -16.62 -7.88 5.22
CA HIS A 13 -15.82 -9.06 4.89
C HIS A 13 -15.72 -10.02 6.07
N PHE A 14 -15.32 -9.52 7.24
CA PHE A 14 -15.19 -10.34 8.44
C PHE A 14 -16.53 -10.83 8.99
N SER A 15 -17.62 -10.08 8.80
CA SER A 15 -18.96 -10.55 9.17
C SER A 15 -19.38 -11.79 8.37
N ALA A 16 -18.85 -11.99 7.16
CA ALA A 16 -19.12 -13.15 6.31
C ALA A 16 -18.16 -14.33 6.56
N LEU A 17 -17.12 -14.15 7.39
CA LEU A 17 -16.14 -15.20 7.68
C LEU A 17 -16.81 -16.35 8.47
N PRO A 18 -16.59 -17.62 8.09
CA PRO A 18 -17.09 -18.76 8.86
C PRO A 18 -16.56 -18.73 10.30
N HIS A 19 -17.42 -19.04 11.27
CA HIS A 19 -17.13 -18.94 12.70
C HIS A 19 -15.94 -19.77 13.19
N ASP A 20 -15.70 -20.92 12.54
CA ASP A 20 -14.62 -21.84 12.91
C ASP A 20 -13.30 -21.51 12.20
N ASN A 21 -13.31 -20.64 11.20
CA ASN A 21 -12.09 -20.26 10.50
C ASN A 21 -11.22 -19.35 11.38
N PRO A 22 -9.90 -19.56 11.37
CA PRO A 22 -8.93 -18.61 11.91
C PRO A 22 -9.10 -17.22 11.29
N GLN A 23 -8.92 -16.18 12.10
CA GLN A 23 -9.01 -14.80 11.62
C GLN A 23 -7.94 -14.47 10.56
N ILE A 24 -6.77 -15.10 10.63
CA ILE A 24 -5.68 -14.92 9.66
C ILE A 24 -6.11 -15.30 8.23
N ASP A 25 -6.97 -16.30 8.06
CA ASP A 25 -7.47 -16.71 6.75
C ASP A 25 -8.40 -15.64 6.16
N GLY A 26 -9.20 -15.00 7.01
CA GLY A 26 -10.00 -13.84 6.64
C GLY A 26 -9.15 -12.69 6.13
N TRP A 27 -8.04 -12.39 6.81
CA TRP A 27 -7.10 -11.36 6.37
C TRP A 27 -6.35 -11.74 5.10
N LYS A 28 -5.91 -13.00 4.97
CA LYS A 28 -5.27 -13.50 3.75
C LYS A 28 -6.16 -13.30 2.53
N ALA A 29 -7.45 -13.62 2.67
CA ALA A 29 -8.45 -13.40 1.63
C ALA A 29 -8.68 -11.91 1.36
N PHE A 30 -8.84 -11.09 2.41
CA PHE A 30 -9.07 -9.64 2.27
C PHE A 30 -7.92 -8.92 1.54
N LEU A 31 -6.68 -9.29 1.87
CA LEU A 31 -5.47 -8.72 1.29
C LEU A 31 -5.13 -9.30 -0.09
N ASN A 32 -5.91 -10.26 -0.59
CA ASN A 32 -5.65 -10.98 -1.84
C ASN A 32 -4.22 -11.55 -1.92
N LEU A 33 -3.70 -12.10 -0.82
CA LEU A 33 -2.35 -12.65 -0.80
C LEU A 33 -2.27 -13.91 -1.68
N PRO A 34 -1.21 -14.07 -2.50
CA PRO A 34 -1.01 -15.26 -3.31
C PRO A 34 -1.09 -16.58 -2.51
N ALA A 35 -1.56 -17.65 -3.15
CA ALA A 35 -1.70 -18.94 -2.49
C ALA A 35 -0.36 -19.51 -1.99
N ASN A 36 0.74 -19.19 -2.69
CA ASN A 36 2.11 -19.61 -2.41
C ASN A 36 2.88 -18.68 -1.45
N THR A 37 2.23 -17.66 -0.87
CA THR A 37 2.87 -16.81 0.16
C THR A 37 3.19 -17.64 1.40
N GLY A 38 4.44 -17.58 1.86
CA GLY A 38 4.90 -18.32 3.04
C GLY A 38 4.19 -17.87 4.33
N ALA A 39 4.11 -18.75 5.33
CA ALA A 39 3.39 -18.46 6.58
C ALA A 39 3.87 -17.17 7.27
N ASP A 40 5.19 -16.98 7.37
CA ASP A 40 5.80 -15.80 8.00
C ASP A 40 5.44 -14.50 7.24
N GLN A 41 5.44 -14.56 5.90
CA GLN A 41 5.07 -13.43 5.04
C GLN A 41 3.59 -13.08 5.15
N VAL A 42 2.73 -14.09 5.31
CA VAL A 42 1.30 -13.88 5.59
C VAL A 42 1.17 -13.16 6.94
N GLU A 43 1.81 -13.66 7.99
CA GLU A 43 1.71 -13.08 9.33
C GLU A 43 2.19 -11.62 9.37
N GLU A 44 3.33 -11.32 8.74
CA GLU A 44 3.83 -9.95 8.63
C GLU A 44 2.84 -9.02 7.90
N SER A 45 2.31 -9.48 6.76
CA SER A 45 1.32 -8.72 5.97
C SER A 45 0.06 -8.44 6.78
N VAL A 46 -0.41 -9.41 7.57
CA VAL A 46 -1.60 -9.23 8.42
C VAL A 46 -1.30 -8.30 9.59
N ILE A 47 -0.13 -8.37 10.21
CA ILE A 47 0.27 -7.42 11.26
C ILE A 47 0.30 -5.99 10.70
N HIS A 48 0.82 -5.80 9.48
CA HIS A 48 0.80 -4.50 8.81
C HIS A 48 -0.65 -4.02 8.55
N ALA A 49 -1.53 -4.90 8.06
CA ALA A 49 -2.95 -4.60 7.87
C ALA A 49 -3.67 -4.20 9.18
N LEU A 50 -3.36 -4.87 10.29
CA LEU A 50 -3.94 -4.58 11.59
C LEU A 50 -3.47 -3.20 12.13
N ARG A 51 -2.19 -2.86 11.94
CA ARG A 51 -1.67 -1.52 12.27
C ARG A 51 -2.32 -0.43 11.40
N ALA A 52 -2.46 -0.71 10.11
CA ALA A 52 -3.13 0.14 9.13
C ALA A 52 -4.59 0.42 9.51
N LEU A 53 -5.34 -0.63 9.88
CA LEU A 53 -6.71 -0.52 10.39
C LEU A 53 -6.76 0.34 11.67
N GLY A 54 -5.86 0.10 12.62
CA GLY A 54 -5.79 0.91 13.84
C GLY A 54 -5.59 2.40 13.55
N THR A 55 -4.81 2.73 12.52
CA THR A 55 -4.62 4.12 12.05
C THR A 55 -5.89 4.68 11.41
N GLU A 56 -6.62 3.91 10.59
CA GLU A 56 -7.92 4.36 10.06
C GLU A 56 -8.94 4.60 11.17
N LEU A 57 -9.02 3.73 12.17
CA LEU A 57 -9.95 3.90 13.29
C LEU A 57 -9.67 5.22 14.02
N ARG A 58 -8.41 5.50 14.36
CA ARG A 58 -8.01 6.79 14.95
C ARG A 58 -8.30 7.99 14.03
N SER A 59 -8.11 7.81 12.71
CA SER A 59 -8.42 8.83 11.70
C SER A 59 -9.92 9.14 11.66
N ILE A 60 -10.78 8.12 11.74
CA ILE A 60 -12.24 8.28 11.86
C ILE A 60 -12.59 9.06 13.13
N GLU A 61 -12.02 8.71 14.28
CA GLU A 61 -12.27 9.43 15.54
C GLU A 61 -11.88 10.91 15.46
N ALA A 62 -10.70 11.20 14.89
CA ALA A 62 -10.22 12.57 14.75
C ALA A 62 -11.12 13.39 13.79
N LYS A 63 -11.52 12.79 12.66
CA LYS A 63 -12.41 13.43 11.67
C LYS A 63 -13.85 13.57 12.18
N ALA A 64 -14.36 12.62 12.97
CA ALA A 64 -15.68 12.69 13.59
C ALA A 64 -15.73 13.83 14.62
N ARG A 65 -14.70 13.95 15.45
CA ARG A 65 -14.57 15.09 16.39
C ARG A 65 -14.51 16.43 15.68
N SER A 66 -13.76 16.53 14.57
CA SER A 66 -13.62 17.80 13.84
C SER A 66 -14.92 18.29 13.19
N VAL A 67 -15.88 17.41 12.93
CA VAL A 67 -17.22 17.77 12.42
C VAL A 67 -18.29 17.79 13.51
N GLY A 68 -17.90 17.72 14.79
CA GLY A 68 -18.79 17.87 15.93
C GLY A 68 -19.64 16.63 16.25
N VAL A 69 -19.25 15.44 15.79
CA VAL A 69 -19.93 14.19 16.18
C VAL A 69 -19.66 13.90 17.67
N PRO A 70 -20.69 13.68 18.50
CA PRO A 70 -20.50 13.26 19.88
C PRO A 70 -19.79 11.90 19.98
N ASP A 71 -18.82 11.83 20.88
CA ASP A 71 -17.98 10.66 21.08
C ASP A 71 -18.77 9.37 21.38
N ASP A 72 -19.87 9.49 22.13
CA ASP A 72 -20.72 8.36 22.53
C ASP A 72 -21.40 7.67 21.34
N CYS A 73 -21.53 8.36 20.21
CA CYS A 73 -22.15 7.81 18.99
C CYS A 73 -21.28 6.76 18.29
N TYR A 74 -19.95 6.77 18.50
CA TYR A 74 -19.05 5.92 17.73
C TYR A 74 -17.93 5.25 18.53
N LYS A 75 -17.47 5.82 19.66
CA LYS A 75 -16.27 5.34 20.36
C LYS A 75 -16.35 3.86 20.74
N HIS A 76 -17.47 3.43 21.30
CA HIS A 76 -17.61 2.03 21.73
C HIS A 76 -17.57 1.06 20.54
N ILE A 77 -18.11 1.45 19.39
CA ILE A 77 -18.11 0.64 18.17
C ILE A 77 -16.70 0.52 17.62
N LEU A 78 -15.98 1.64 17.47
CA LEU A 78 -14.61 1.62 16.94
C LEU A 78 -13.65 0.86 17.87
N ALA A 79 -13.81 0.99 19.18
CA ALA A 79 -13.07 0.21 20.17
C ALA A 79 -13.38 -1.30 20.08
N GLY A 80 -14.67 -1.64 19.86
CA GLY A 80 -15.10 -3.01 19.62
C GLY A 80 -14.42 -3.63 18.40
N ILE A 81 -14.43 -2.92 17.27
CA ILE A 81 -13.75 -3.35 16.03
C ILE A 81 -12.25 -3.53 16.29
N SER A 82 -11.59 -2.53 16.91
CA SER A 82 -10.16 -2.60 17.21
C SER A 82 -9.79 -3.78 18.10
N LYS A 83 -10.63 -4.14 19.06
CA LYS A 83 -10.40 -5.28 19.96
C LYS A 83 -10.60 -6.60 19.22
N SER A 84 -11.67 -6.69 18.42
CA SER A 84 -12.07 -7.88 17.69
C SER A 84 -11.10 -8.23 16.55
N LEU A 85 -10.59 -7.21 15.87
CA LEU A 85 -9.57 -7.31 14.83
C LEU A 85 -8.21 -6.94 15.43
N SER A 86 -7.73 -7.75 16.38
CA SER A 86 -6.41 -7.55 17.01
C SER A 86 -5.55 -8.81 16.87
N THR A 87 -4.22 -8.63 16.97
CA THR A 87 -3.25 -9.73 16.86
C THR A 87 -3.52 -10.87 17.86
N LYS A 88 -4.15 -10.57 19.00
CA LYS A 88 -4.55 -11.55 20.02
C LYS A 88 -5.42 -12.68 19.46
N PHE A 89 -6.27 -12.38 18.49
CA PHE A 89 -7.24 -13.35 17.96
C PHE A 89 -6.85 -13.92 16.59
N LEU A 90 -5.66 -13.58 16.09
CA LEU A 90 -5.24 -13.86 14.72
C LEU A 90 -5.33 -15.34 14.34
N HIS A 91 -4.83 -16.21 15.22
CA HIS A 91 -4.85 -17.67 15.01
C HIS A 91 -6.03 -18.37 15.70
N LEU A 92 -6.93 -17.60 16.32
CA LEU A 92 -8.11 -18.14 16.99
C LEU A 92 -9.29 -18.18 16.02
N PRO A 93 -10.24 -19.12 16.20
CA PRO A 93 -11.49 -19.14 15.45
C PRO A 93 -12.23 -17.81 15.57
N TRP A 94 -12.81 -17.34 14.45
CA TRP A 94 -13.52 -16.06 14.37
C TRP A 94 -14.61 -15.86 15.42
N LYS A 95 -15.31 -16.95 15.80
CA LYS A 95 -16.32 -16.93 16.88
C LYS A 95 -15.81 -16.43 18.23
N ASN A 96 -14.50 -16.39 18.46
CA ASN A 96 -13.93 -15.89 19.72
C ASN A 96 -13.88 -14.36 19.80
N SER A 97 -14.00 -13.66 18.66
CA SER A 97 -13.86 -12.21 18.61
C SER A 97 -14.90 -11.48 17.75
N HIS A 98 -15.79 -12.19 17.06
CA HIS A 98 -16.75 -11.58 16.13
C HIS A 98 -17.72 -10.54 16.73
N GLY A 99 -17.96 -10.59 18.05
CA GLY A 99 -18.94 -9.75 18.74
C GLY A 99 -18.72 -8.23 18.64
N GLY A 100 -17.51 -7.76 18.33
CA GLY A 100 -17.23 -6.33 18.09
C GLY A 100 -17.36 -5.89 16.63
N VAL A 101 -17.71 -6.79 15.71
CA VAL A 101 -17.79 -6.52 14.26
C VAL A 101 -19.13 -6.94 13.66
N SER A 102 -19.63 -8.12 13.99
CA SER A 102 -20.85 -8.69 13.41
C SER A 102 -22.18 -7.96 13.73
N PRO A 103 -22.37 -7.32 14.90
CA PRO A 103 -23.65 -6.73 15.25
C PRO A 103 -24.15 -5.70 14.22
N PRO A 104 -25.46 -5.64 13.94
CA PRO A 104 -26.03 -4.69 12.97
C PRO A 104 -25.70 -3.22 13.28
N GLU A 105 -25.57 -2.87 14.56
CA GLU A 105 -25.25 -1.53 15.05
C GLU A 105 -23.89 -1.05 14.55
N VAL A 106 -22.93 -1.96 14.39
CA VAL A 106 -21.61 -1.68 13.82
C VAL A 106 -21.76 -1.18 12.38
N ARG A 107 -22.54 -1.91 11.56
CA ARG A 107 -22.78 -1.53 10.16
C ARG A 107 -23.55 -0.22 10.04
N MET A 108 -24.52 0.02 10.93
CA MET A 108 -25.28 1.26 10.97
C MET A 108 -24.39 2.46 11.32
N CYS A 109 -23.60 2.33 12.40
CA CYS A 109 -22.65 3.36 12.84
C CYS A 109 -21.62 3.70 11.74
N LEU A 110 -21.02 2.68 11.11
CA LEU A 110 -20.05 2.89 10.03
C LEU A 110 -20.69 3.50 8.76
N SER A 111 -21.94 3.14 8.44
CA SER A 111 -22.67 3.75 7.32
C SER A 111 -22.98 5.22 7.58
N TRP A 112 -23.39 5.56 8.80
CA TRP A 112 -23.61 6.93 9.20
C TRP A 112 -22.32 7.75 9.21
N LEU A 113 -21.23 7.23 9.78
CA LEU A 113 -19.91 7.86 9.74
C LEU A 113 -19.41 8.03 8.30
N SER A 114 -19.65 7.05 7.43
CA SER A 114 -19.31 7.16 6.00
C SER A 114 -20.04 8.33 5.34
N TRP A 115 -21.29 8.60 5.69
CA TRP A 115 -22.03 9.75 5.18
C TRP A 115 -21.55 11.07 5.82
N ALA A 116 -21.42 11.11 7.15
CA ALA A 116 -21.01 12.30 7.90
C ALA A 116 -19.60 12.77 7.53
N LEU A 117 -18.70 11.84 7.19
CA LEU A 117 -17.32 12.12 6.80
C LEU A 117 -17.13 12.22 5.27
N SER A 118 -18.21 12.38 4.50
CA SER A 118 -18.18 12.45 3.03
C SER A 118 -17.24 13.54 2.49
N GLN A 119 -17.11 14.67 3.18
CA GLN A 119 -16.16 15.73 2.82
C GLN A 119 -14.68 15.30 2.85
N PHE A 120 -14.35 14.25 3.62
CA PHE A 120 -13.01 13.66 3.68
C PHE A 120 -12.83 12.49 2.70
N SER A 121 -13.75 12.32 1.75
CA SER A 121 -13.64 11.26 0.75
C SER A 121 -12.55 11.57 -0.27
N GLU A 122 -11.70 10.59 -0.50
CA GLU A 122 -10.76 10.52 -1.62
C GLU A 122 -11.50 10.04 -2.88
N GLU A 123 -10.93 10.27 -4.05
CA GLU A 123 -11.40 9.59 -5.27
C GLU A 123 -10.92 8.13 -5.23
N ALA A 124 -11.75 7.22 -5.72
CA ALA A 124 -11.37 5.81 -5.76
C ALA A 124 -10.51 5.58 -7.00
N ILE A 125 -9.34 4.97 -6.82
CA ILE A 125 -8.56 4.39 -7.91
C ILE A 125 -9.40 3.28 -8.56
N ASP A 126 -9.42 3.25 -9.89
CA ASP A 126 -10.12 2.23 -10.65
C ASP A 126 -9.53 0.84 -10.40
N GLU A 127 -10.38 -0.17 -10.29
CA GLU A 127 -9.93 -1.54 -9.98
C GLU A 127 -9.08 -2.11 -11.12
N ASN A 128 -9.40 -1.78 -12.38
CA ASN A 128 -8.60 -2.24 -13.52
C ASN A 128 -7.23 -1.58 -13.53
N GLU A 129 -7.11 -0.30 -13.12
CA GLU A 129 -5.81 0.36 -12.98
C GLU A 129 -4.92 -0.33 -11.94
N LEU A 130 -5.49 -0.79 -10.82
CA LEU A 130 -4.75 -1.55 -9.80
C LEU A 130 -4.35 -2.95 -10.31
N ILE A 131 -5.23 -3.64 -11.03
CA ILE A 131 -4.94 -4.94 -11.65
C ILE A 131 -3.82 -4.78 -12.69
N ASP A 132 -3.91 -3.76 -13.54
CA ASP A 132 -2.89 -3.43 -14.52
C ASP A 132 -1.55 -3.10 -13.87
N LEU A 133 -1.55 -2.42 -12.72
CA LEU A 133 -0.33 -2.13 -11.97
C LEU A 133 0.31 -3.40 -11.40
N LEU A 134 -0.48 -4.31 -10.84
CA LEU A 134 -0.02 -5.63 -10.39
C LEU A 134 0.51 -6.49 -11.55
N GLY A 135 -0.09 -6.36 -12.75
CA GLY A 135 0.39 -6.96 -13.98
C GLY A 135 1.80 -6.49 -14.33
N VAL A 136 2.02 -5.16 -14.35
CA VAL A 136 3.34 -4.56 -14.64
C VAL A 136 4.39 -4.96 -13.58
N ILE A 137 4.01 -5.01 -12.29
CA ILE A 137 4.90 -5.52 -11.22
C ILE A 137 5.34 -6.95 -11.54
N SER A 138 4.40 -7.82 -11.91
CA SER A 138 4.67 -9.23 -12.20
C SER A 138 5.53 -9.43 -13.45
N GLU A 139 5.37 -8.57 -14.46
CA GLU A 139 6.24 -8.53 -15.64
C GLU A 139 7.67 -8.10 -15.28
N GLN A 140 7.80 -7.08 -14.42
CA GLN A 140 9.09 -6.62 -13.96
C GLN A 140 9.81 -7.68 -13.13
N GLU A 141 9.11 -8.39 -12.22
CA GLU A 141 9.67 -9.53 -11.46
C GLU A 141 10.25 -10.61 -12.41
N LYS A 142 9.53 -10.94 -13.49
CA LYS A 142 10.01 -11.88 -14.52
C LYS A 142 11.23 -11.37 -15.28
N LEU A 143 11.29 -10.06 -15.53
CA LEU A 143 12.46 -9.46 -16.17
C LEU A 143 13.68 -9.53 -15.24
N LEU A 144 13.51 -9.21 -13.95
CA LEU A 144 14.60 -9.29 -12.97
C LEU A 144 15.11 -10.72 -12.82
N SER A 145 14.26 -11.74 -12.81
CA SER A 145 14.70 -13.14 -12.65
C SER A 145 15.51 -13.66 -13.85
N SER A 146 15.30 -13.11 -15.04
CA SER A 146 15.98 -13.52 -16.28
C SER A 146 17.18 -12.65 -16.67
N THR A 147 17.31 -11.47 -16.08
CA THR A 147 18.37 -10.50 -16.40
C THR A 147 19.56 -10.67 -15.46
N GLN A 148 20.77 -10.88 -16.01
CA GLN A 148 22.00 -10.80 -15.21
C GLN A 148 22.32 -9.32 -14.93
N MET A 149 22.47 -8.96 -13.67
CA MET A 149 22.76 -7.58 -13.26
C MET A 149 23.54 -7.54 -11.94
N PRO A 150 24.20 -6.42 -11.63
CA PRO A 150 24.85 -6.22 -10.33
C PRO A 150 23.88 -6.40 -9.16
N SER A 151 24.39 -6.90 -8.03
CA SER A 151 23.58 -7.26 -6.87
C SER A 151 22.89 -6.07 -6.23
N GLY A 152 23.55 -4.91 -6.13
CA GLY A 152 22.94 -3.70 -5.55
C GLY A 152 21.78 -3.20 -6.40
N LEU A 153 21.95 -3.18 -7.73
CA LEU A 153 20.87 -2.83 -8.66
C LEU A 153 19.68 -3.80 -8.55
N ARG A 154 19.95 -5.11 -8.46
CA ARG A 154 18.89 -6.11 -8.25
C ARG A 154 18.14 -5.87 -6.95
N GLU A 155 18.86 -5.69 -5.84
CA GLU A 155 18.28 -5.47 -4.52
C GLU A 155 17.39 -4.22 -4.50
N LEU A 156 17.83 -3.12 -5.12
CA LEU A 156 17.02 -1.92 -5.28
C LEU A 156 15.69 -2.22 -6.00
N LEU A 157 15.75 -2.86 -7.17
CA LEU A 157 14.57 -3.09 -8.00
C LEU A 157 13.62 -4.12 -7.35
N GLU A 158 14.14 -5.17 -6.73
CA GLU A 158 13.33 -6.16 -6.01
C GLU A 158 12.67 -5.54 -4.78
N GLY A 159 13.39 -4.71 -4.01
CA GLY A 159 12.84 -3.95 -2.90
C GLY A 159 11.69 -3.03 -3.31
N GLN A 160 11.84 -2.34 -4.44
CA GLN A 160 10.79 -1.47 -5.00
C GLN A 160 9.50 -2.26 -5.34
N LEU A 161 9.64 -3.45 -5.92
CA LEU A 161 8.51 -4.30 -6.29
C LEU A 161 7.77 -4.82 -5.07
N VAL A 162 8.51 -5.29 -4.06
CA VAL A 162 7.94 -5.77 -2.79
C VAL A 162 7.16 -4.65 -2.10
N GLU A 163 7.74 -3.45 -2.02
CA GLU A 163 7.11 -2.31 -1.37
C GLU A 163 5.84 -1.84 -2.11
N LEU A 164 5.88 -1.72 -3.44
CA LEU A 164 4.69 -1.35 -4.23
C LEU A 164 3.59 -2.40 -4.10
N ARG A 165 3.93 -3.68 -4.17
CA ARG A 165 2.97 -4.78 -4.01
C ARG A 165 2.29 -4.73 -2.63
N ALA A 166 3.07 -4.50 -1.57
CA ALA A 166 2.54 -4.33 -0.22
C ALA A 166 1.64 -3.08 -0.12
N ALA A 167 2.05 -1.96 -0.72
CA ALA A 167 1.27 -0.72 -0.73
C ALA A 167 -0.09 -0.89 -1.44
N ILE A 168 -0.12 -1.59 -2.58
CA ILE A 168 -1.35 -1.91 -3.30
C ILE A 168 -2.28 -2.77 -2.44
N ALA A 169 -1.75 -3.79 -1.75
CA ALA A 169 -2.55 -4.60 -0.84
C ALA A 169 -3.16 -3.77 0.31
N MET A 170 -2.46 -2.73 0.79
CA MET A 170 -2.94 -1.84 1.84
C MET A 170 -3.94 -0.77 1.35
N TYR A 171 -4.10 -0.57 0.04
CA TYR A 171 -5.00 0.45 -0.52
C TYR A 171 -6.45 0.31 -0.02
N GLN A 172 -6.93 -0.93 0.09
CA GLN A 172 -8.30 -1.20 0.58
C GLN A 172 -8.51 -0.78 2.05
N ILE A 173 -7.42 -0.62 2.82
CA ILE A 173 -7.45 -0.22 4.23
C ILE A 173 -7.22 1.29 4.35
N ASN A 174 -6.11 1.82 3.82
CA ASN A 174 -5.71 3.23 4.05
C ASN A 174 -5.99 4.18 2.88
N GLY A 175 -6.62 3.72 1.79
CA GLY A 175 -6.80 4.53 0.58
C GLY A 175 -5.49 4.68 -0.18
N SER A 176 -5.32 5.77 -0.93
CA SER A 176 -4.15 5.99 -1.80
C SER A 176 -2.82 6.19 -1.06
N LYS A 177 -2.88 6.53 0.25
CA LYS A 177 -1.71 6.90 1.04
C LYS A 177 -0.54 5.90 0.99
N PRO A 178 -0.72 4.58 1.15
CA PRO A 178 0.40 3.63 1.09
C PRO A 178 1.12 3.65 -0.27
N ILE A 179 0.39 3.84 -1.37
CA ILE A 179 0.97 3.92 -2.71
C ILE A 179 1.77 5.21 -2.86
N VAL A 180 1.24 6.34 -2.36
CA VAL A 180 1.97 7.63 -2.32
C VAL A 180 3.25 7.49 -1.49
N ASP A 181 3.18 6.91 -0.30
CA ASP A 181 4.33 6.75 0.60
C ASP A 181 5.39 5.84 -0.03
N ALA A 182 5.00 4.73 -0.67
CA ALA A 182 5.89 3.84 -1.41
C ALA A 182 6.59 4.56 -2.56
N VAL A 183 5.85 5.27 -3.42
CA VAL A 183 6.43 6.06 -4.52
C VAL A 183 7.44 7.08 -3.98
N ASN A 184 7.09 7.79 -2.91
CA ASN A 184 7.97 8.80 -2.30
C ASN A 184 9.26 8.19 -1.74
N LYS A 185 9.15 7.04 -1.07
CA LYS A 185 10.32 6.31 -0.57
C LYS A 185 11.23 5.91 -1.71
N GLN A 186 10.69 5.32 -2.78
CA GLN A 186 11.47 4.87 -3.92
C GLN A 186 12.16 6.03 -4.65
N CYS A 187 11.46 7.14 -4.88
CA CYS A 187 12.08 8.35 -5.43
C CYS A 187 13.19 8.89 -4.51
N GLY A 188 13.00 8.81 -3.20
CA GLY A 188 14.00 9.19 -2.20
C GLY A 188 15.24 8.28 -2.21
N GLU A 189 15.06 6.97 -2.29
CA GLU A 189 16.13 5.97 -2.39
C GLU A 189 16.98 6.20 -3.64
N MET A 190 16.33 6.47 -4.78
CA MET A 190 17.01 6.72 -6.04
C MET A 190 17.76 8.05 -6.05
N ARG A 191 17.18 9.10 -5.45
CA ARG A 191 17.84 10.41 -5.29
C ARG A 191 19.09 10.31 -4.43
N ASN A 192 19.08 9.44 -3.44
CA ASN A 192 20.17 9.25 -2.48
C ASN A 192 20.98 7.98 -2.75
N ALA A 193 20.94 7.47 -3.99
CA ALA A 193 21.67 6.28 -4.38
C ALA A 193 23.17 6.45 -4.11
N SER A 194 23.81 5.37 -3.62
CA SER A 194 25.24 5.39 -3.34
C SER A 194 26.06 5.54 -4.63
N PRO A 195 27.28 6.12 -4.58
CA PRO A 195 28.18 6.16 -5.73
C PRO A 195 28.45 4.78 -6.33
N ASP A 196 28.53 3.74 -5.49
CA ASP A 196 28.74 2.37 -5.95
C ASP A 196 27.56 1.86 -6.79
N LEU A 197 26.33 2.15 -6.37
CA LEU A 197 25.12 1.80 -7.13
C LEU A 197 25.04 2.56 -8.46
N VAL A 198 25.49 3.83 -8.48
CA VAL A 198 25.61 4.61 -9.71
C VAL A 198 26.59 3.95 -10.68
N GLN A 199 27.75 3.51 -10.16
CA GLN A 199 28.78 2.81 -10.93
C GLN A 199 28.30 1.46 -11.45
N GLU A 200 27.54 0.71 -10.64
CA GLU A 200 26.91 -0.55 -11.04
C GLU A 200 25.95 -0.36 -12.21
N VAL A 201 25.15 0.71 -12.22
CA VAL A 201 24.25 1.02 -13.34
C VAL A 201 25.04 1.44 -14.58
N ALA A 202 26.09 2.24 -14.43
CA ALA A 202 26.96 2.67 -15.52
C ALA A 202 27.60 1.49 -16.27
N ASN A 203 28.13 0.54 -15.49
CA ASN A 203 28.84 -0.64 -15.97
C ASN A 203 27.91 -1.82 -16.25
N GLY A 204 26.62 -1.68 -15.95
CA GLY A 204 25.61 -2.70 -16.19
C GLY A 204 25.42 -2.97 -17.68
N SER A 205 24.95 -4.18 -18.00
CA SER A 205 24.59 -4.54 -19.37
C SER A 205 23.40 -3.72 -19.87
N GLU A 206 23.17 -3.71 -21.19
CA GLU A 206 22.00 -3.02 -21.75
C GLU A 206 20.68 -3.63 -21.28
N GLU A 207 20.65 -4.94 -20.97
CA GLU A 207 19.51 -5.60 -20.35
C GLU A 207 19.27 -5.09 -18.92
N ALA A 208 20.33 -4.87 -18.13
CA ALA A 208 20.22 -4.31 -16.79
C ALA A 208 19.71 -2.85 -16.81
N LYS A 209 20.18 -2.04 -17.76
CA LYS A 209 19.68 -0.68 -17.97
C LYS A 209 18.22 -0.66 -18.43
N THR A 210 17.83 -1.62 -19.28
CA THR A 210 16.43 -1.80 -19.71
C THR A 210 15.54 -2.21 -18.54
N ALA A 211 16.00 -3.12 -17.69
CA ALA A 211 15.28 -3.50 -16.48
C ALA A 211 15.10 -2.32 -15.53
N LEU A 212 16.15 -1.52 -15.33
CA LEU A 212 16.05 -0.28 -14.55
C LEU A 212 15.03 0.68 -15.15
N ALA A 213 15.07 0.92 -16.47
CA ALA A 213 14.13 1.81 -17.18
C ALA A 213 12.67 1.41 -16.97
N LYS A 214 12.36 0.12 -17.07
CA LYS A 214 11.02 -0.41 -16.77
C LYS A 214 10.62 -0.24 -15.31
N GLY A 215 11.57 -0.39 -14.38
CA GLY A 215 11.36 -0.06 -12.96
C GLY A 215 10.94 1.40 -12.78
N MET A 216 11.58 2.35 -13.49
CA MET A 216 11.20 3.77 -13.43
C MET A 216 9.80 4.02 -14.01
N GLU A 217 9.46 3.34 -15.10
CA GLU A 217 8.14 3.45 -15.72
C GLU A 217 7.06 2.95 -14.77
N LEU A 218 7.32 1.85 -14.06
CA LEU A 218 6.44 1.34 -13.01
C LEU A 218 6.22 2.37 -11.90
N ILE A 219 7.29 3.00 -11.38
CA ILE A 219 7.16 4.06 -10.35
C ILE A 219 6.33 5.23 -10.88
N SER A 220 6.57 5.63 -12.13
CA SER A 220 5.82 6.72 -12.78
C SER A 220 4.34 6.38 -12.96
N LYS A 221 4.02 5.12 -13.29
CA LYS A 221 2.64 4.62 -13.40
C LYS A 221 1.97 4.61 -12.01
N SER A 222 2.66 4.10 -11.00
CA SER A 222 2.20 4.12 -9.60
C SER A 222 1.90 5.54 -9.11
N ALA A 223 2.77 6.50 -9.44
CA ALA A 223 2.61 7.90 -9.07
C ALA A 223 1.34 8.52 -9.68
N LYS A 224 1.09 8.27 -10.98
CA LYS A 224 -0.11 8.76 -11.66
C LYS A 224 -1.38 8.17 -11.06
N ILE A 225 -1.38 6.87 -10.80
CA ILE A 225 -2.51 6.17 -10.17
C ILE A 225 -2.77 6.73 -8.76
N ALA A 226 -1.71 6.96 -7.98
CA ALA A 226 -1.82 7.52 -6.64
C ALA A 226 -2.32 8.98 -6.63
N GLU A 227 -1.93 9.78 -7.63
CA GLU A 227 -2.41 11.16 -7.82
C GLU A 227 -3.91 11.18 -8.09
N SER A 228 -4.42 10.32 -8.99
CA SER A 228 -5.86 10.16 -9.22
C SER A 228 -6.60 9.80 -7.92
N GLY A 229 -6.00 8.96 -7.06
CA GLY A 229 -6.58 8.56 -5.78
C GLY A 229 -6.38 9.53 -4.62
N SER A 230 -5.62 10.62 -4.78
CA SER A 230 -5.24 11.53 -3.69
C SER A 230 -5.60 12.98 -4.03
N LYS A 231 -6.47 13.61 -3.23
CA LYS A 231 -6.66 15.07 -3.27
C LYS A 231 -5.43 15.85 -2.79
N ILE A 232 -4.42 15.15 -2.26
CA ILE A 232 -3.21 15.73 -1.71
C ILE A 232 -2.15 15.77 -2.83
N PHE A 233 -1.99 16.98 -3.36
CA PHE A 233 -0.88 17.53 -4.16
C PHE A 233 -0.64 16.99 -5.58
N LYS A 234 -0.30 17.93 -6.48
CA LYS A 234 0.22 17.76 -7.85
C LYS A 234 1.60 17.06 -7.85
N PHE A 235 1.64 15.82 -7.38
CA PHE A 235 2.86 15.06 -7.13
C PHE A 235 3.44 14.48 -8.43
N GLY A 236 2.61 14.16 -9.42
CA GLY A 236 3.05 13.46 -10.64
C GLY A 236 4.01 14.28 -11.48
N LYS A 237 3.82 15.61 -11.57
CA LYS A 237 4.72 16.49 -12.34
C LYS A 237 6.04 16.71 -11.61
N ASP A 238 6.01 16.96 -10.31
CA ASP A 238 7.23 17.17 -9.53
C ASP A 238 8.02 15.87 -9.34
N VAL A 239 7.40 14.70 -9.21
CA VAL A 239 8.11 13.39 -9.19
C VAL A 239 8.59 12.97 -10.57
N TYR A 240 7.87 13.30 -11.64
CA TYR A 240 8.37 13.10 -12.99
C TYR A 240 9.53 14.07 -13.30
N GLU A 241 9.45 15.33 -12.86
CA GLU A 241 10.51 16.34 -13.01
C GLU A 241 11.68 16.12 -12.04
N LEU A 242 11.45 15.67 -10.80
CA LEU A 242 12.46 15.32 -9.79
C LEU A 242 13.09 13.96 -10.06
N GLY A 243 12.29 13.01 -10.52
CA GLY A 243 12.75 11.76 -11.10
C GLY A 243 13.65 12.10 -12.27
N SER A 244 13.13 12.74 -13.33
CA SER A 244 13.95 13.11 -14.50
C SER A 244 15.11 14.06 -14.20
N ALA A 245 15.07 14.91 -13.17
CA ALA A 245 16.19 15.78 -12.76
C ALA A 245 17.22 15.07 -11.88
N GLY A 246 16.78 14.25 -10.91
CA GLY A 246 17.63 13.33 -10.16
C GLY A 246 18.28 12.30 -11.09
N TRP A 247 17.57 11.91 -12.15
CA TRP A 247 18.05 11.08 -13.25
C TRP A 247 18.96 11.80 -14.22
N ARG A 248 18.75 13.08 -14.51
CA ARG A 248 19.73 13.88 -15.25
C ARG A 248 21.01 14.02 -14.45
N MET A 249 20.95 14.13 -13.12
CA MET A 249 22.14 14.14 -12.25
C MET A 249 22.80 12.75 -12.16
N PHE A 250 22.02 11.68 -12.01
CA PHE A 250 22.49 10.29 -12.01
C PHE A 250 23.13 9.94 -13.38
N GLY A 251 22.44 10.25 -14.48
CA GLY A 251 22.90 10.04 -15.85
C GLY A 251 24.04 10.99 -16.28
N GLN A 252 24.07 12.25 -15.85
CA GLN A 252 25.21 13.15 -16.12
C GLN A 252 26.46 12.67 -15.37
N ASN A 253 26.36 12.25 -14.11
CA ASN A 253 27.51 11.73 -13.38
C ASN A 253 28.07 10.43 -14.01
N VAL A 254 27.19 9.55 -14.52
CA VAL A 254 27.56 8.35 -15.28
C VAL A 254 28.19 8.67 -16.65
N LEU A 255 27.79 9.77 -17.30
CA LEU A 255 28.31 10.18 -18.61
C LEU A 255 29.56 11.09 -18.51
N THR A 256 29.81 11.74 -17.38
CA THR A 256 31.03 12.54 -17.16
C THR A 256 32.17 11.75 -16.50
N SER A 257 31.91 10.62 -15.83
CA SER A 257 32.96 9.79 -15.23
C SER A 257 33.68 8.87 -16.23
N THR A 258 33.25 8.85 -17.50
CA THR A 258 33.93 8.14 -18.61
C THR A 258 34.92 9.03 -19.37
N GLY A 259 35.16 10.25 -18.89
CA GLY A 259 36.15 11.18 -19.43
C GLY A 259 37.17 11.62 -18.38
N ASN A 260 38.04 10.69 -17.96
CA ASN A 260 39.43 10.95 -17.50
C ASN A 260 40.20 9.63 -17.40
#